data_AF-A0A0H0XLW5-F1
#
_entry.id   AF-A0A0H0XLW5-F1
#
_cell.length_a   1.000
_cell.length_b   1.000
_cell.length_c   1.000
_cell.angle_alpha   90.00
_cell.angle_beta   90.00
_cell.angle_gamma   90.00
#
_symmetry.space_group_name_H-M   'P 1'
#
loop_
_entity.id
_entity.type
_entity.pdbx_description
1 polymer ?
#
loop_
_entity_poly.entity_id
_entity_poly.type
_entity_poly.pdbx_seq_one_letter_code
_entity_poly.pdbx_strand_id
1 'polypeptide(L)'
;MYSEQDLRDAVAGGAISQEAADALRGHVAELRQMPVTDEENFRLVNSLNDIFVTIAAILLLVAMAGIGSAVVAGLAGILVAGVAWFMAEFFTRRRRMALPSIILMLAFVGGIVSAPIEILSETTADQSDRLVGALVAASFIAGAVGAFLHWKRFMVPITIAALSATIAASAIALIVTAIGPASIADPEQVILSLVFIAGLAIFAFAMRWDMSDRKRETRRSDVAFWLHLLAAPMIAHPLFHWLGISDGSMVGVGGAVIVLAVYLAFGLVALAIDRRALLVSALAYVLFALAELFGEFGMVELSVALTALVIGSALLMLSAFWPAIRGTVVQNLPDGMQARLPVAGVIPQAA
;
A
#
# COMPACT_ATOMS: atom_id res chain seq x y z
N MET A 1 -21.04 18.48 1.36
CA MET A 1 -20.92 17.40 0.38
C MET A 1 -20.77 16.09 1.13
N TYR A 2 -21.54 15.06 0.80
CA TYR A 2 -21.50 13.75 1.47
C TYR A 2 -20.52 12.82 0.75
N SER A 3 -19.75 12.02 1.49
CA SER A 3 -18.87 11.00 0.93
C SER A 3 -19.62 9.72 0.59
N GLU A 4 -19.02 8.81 -0.20
CA GLU A 4 -19.57 7.45 -0.40
C GLU A 4 -19.73 6.70 0.94
N GLN A 5 -18.89 7.02 1.93
CA GLN A 5 -19.04 6.49 3.29
C GLN A 5 -20.35 6.97 3.92
N ASP A 6 -20.68 8.26 3.79
CA ASP A 6 -21.89 8.84 4.36
C ASP A 6 -23.15 8.31 3.67
N LEU A 7 -23.11 8.13 2.35
CA LEU A 7 -24.19 7.49 1.58
C LEU A 7 -24.45 6.05 2.05
N ARG A 8 -23.38 5.25 2.24
CA ARG A 8 -23.49 3.88 2.76
C ARG A 8 -24.04 3.85 4.18
N ASP A 9 -23.54 4.71 5.05
CA ASP A 9 -23.98 4.81 6.44
C ASP A 9 -25.44 5.29 6.52
N ALA A 10 -25.88 6.18 5.61
CA ALA A 10 -27.26 6.64 5.53
C ALA A 10 -28.23 5.54 5.08
N VAL A 11 -27.84 4.70 4.11
CA VAL A 11 -28.63 3.51 3.72
C VAL A 11 -28.66 2.50 4.86
N ALA A 12 -27.52 2.20 5.47
CA ALA A 12 -27.44 1.25 6.59
C ALA A 12 -28.24 1.72 7.82
N GLY A 13 -28.31 3.04 8.03
CA GLY A 13 -29.12 3.67 9.07
C GLY A 13 -30.59 3.85 8.70
N GLY A 14 -31.01 3.48 7.48
CA GLY A 14 -32.39 3.62 7.00
C GLY A 14 -32.82 5.06 6.71
N ALA A 15 -31.89 6.02 6.69
CA ALA A 15 -32.17 7.43 6.41
C ALA A 15 -32.56 7.67 4.94
N ILE A 16 -32.08 6.83 4.03
CA ILE A 16 -32.42 6.83 2.59
C ILE A 16 -32.53 5.38 2.09
N SER A 17 -33.31 5.15 1.02
CA SER A 17 -33.39 3.83 0.38
C SER A 17 -32.16 3.53 -0.47
N GLN A 18 -31.94 2.24 -0.77
CA GLN A 18 -30.88 1.83 -1.70
C GLN A 18 -31.11 2.42 -3.09
N GLU A 19 -32.36 2.47 -3.58
CA GLU A 19 -32.66 3.07 -4.89
C GLU A 19 -32.36 4.56 -4.93
N ALA A 20 -32.63 5.30 -3.84
CA ALA A 20 -32.32 6.71 -3.75
C ALA A 20 -30.80 6.98 -3.76
N ALA A 21 -30.02 6.12 -3.09
CA ALA A 21 -28.57 6.18 -3.13
C ALA A 21 -28.03 5.89 -4.56
N ASP A 22 -28.57 4.87 -5.23
CA ASP A 22 -28.16 4.51 -6.59
C ASP A 22 -28.53 5.61 -7.60
N ALA A 23 -29.72 6.22 -7.48
CA ALA A 23 -30.15 7.33 -8.30
C ALA A 23 -29.26 8.57 -8.12
N LEU A 24 -28.88 8.90 -6.86
CA LEU A 24 -27.96 9.99 -6.59
C LEU A 24 -26.57 9.73 -7.19
N ARG A 25 -26.07 8.48 -7.11
CA ARG A 25 -24.80 8.11 -7.76
C ARG A 25 -24.86 8.32 -9.27
N GLY A 26 -25.95 7.91 -9.92
CA GLY A 26 -26.19 8.13 -11.34
C GLY A 26 -26.14 9.62 -11.69
N HIS A 27 -26.88 10.45 -10.96
CA HIS A 27 -26.93 11.89 -11.19
C HIS A 27 -25.57 12.59 -10.98
N VAL A 28 -24.83 12.23 -9.92
CA VAL A 28 -23.50 12.79 -9.65
C VAL A 28 -22.47 12.35 -10.70
N ALA A 29 -22.56 11.12 -11.18
CA ALA A 29 -21.69 10.62 -12.26
C ALA A 29 -21.90 11.41 -13.56
N GLU A 30 -23.13 11.78 -13.89
CA GLU A 30 -23.46 12.67 -15.01
C GLU A 30 -22.91 14.09 -14.78
N LEU A 31 -23.12 14.66 -13.58
CA LEU A 31 -22.61 15.99 -13.23
C LEU A 31 -21.08 16.09 -13.29
N ARG A 32 -20.34 15.04 -12.89
CA ARG A 32 -18.87 15.02 -12.93
C ARG A 32 -18.28 14.90 -14.34
N GLN A 33 -19.10 14.58 -15.34
CA GLN A 33 -18.70 14.73 -16.75
C GLN A 33 -18.68 16.21 -17.17
N MET A 34 -19.23 17.12 -16.35
CA MET A 34 -19.14 18.56 -16.51
C MET A 34 -18.02 19.13 -15.60
N PRO A 35 -17.26 20.16 -16.02
CA PRO A 35 -16.23 20.75 -15.18
C PRO A 35 -16.88 21.51 -14.01
N VAL A 36 -16.61 21.10 -12.77
CA VAL A 36 -17.13 21.75 -11.56
C VAL A 36 -15.98 22.42 -10.79
N THR A 37 -16.09 23.73 -10.59
CA THR A 37 -15.02 24.61 -10.08
C THR A 37 -15.10 24.90 -8.57
N ASP A 38 -16.17 24.49 -7.86
CA ASP A 38 -16.44 24.95 -6.48
C ASP A 38 -16.27 23.89 -5.37
N GLU A 39 -16.08 22.61 -5.69
CA GLU A 39 -15.92 21.55 -4.67
C GLU A 39 -14.53 21.51 -4.02
N GLU A 40 -13.50 22.07 -4.67
CA GLU A 40 -12.11 21.95 -4.22
C GLU A 40 -11.84 22.75 -2.94
N ASN A 41 -12.44 23.94 -2.80
CA ASN A 41 -12.17 24.85 -1.68
C ASN A 41 -12.53 24.25 -0.31
N PHE A 42 -13.66 23.54 -0.19
CA PHE A 42 -14.07 22.94 1.10
C PHE A 42 -13.32 21.64 1.42
N ARG A 43 -12.90 20.86 0.40
CA ARG A 43 -12.01 19.71 0.60
C ARG A 43 -10.63 20.16 1.09
N LEU A 44 -10.14 21.29 0.57
CA LEU A 44 -8.88 21.89 0.99
C LEU A 44 -8.90 22.29 2.47
N VAL A 45 -9.95 22.96 2.94
CA VAL A 45 -10.06 23.39 4.36
C VAL A 45 -10.13 22.21 5.34
N ASN A 46 -10.93 21.17 5.03
CA ASN A 46 -10.93 19.95 5.86
C ASN A 46 -9.59 19.20 5.78
N SER A 47 -8.92 19.20 4.62
CA SER A 47 -7.60 18.58 4.48
C SER A 47 -6.53 19.27 5.33
N LEU A 48 -6.60 20.60 5.51
CA LEU A 48 -5.66 21.33 6.37
C LEU A 48 -5.79 20.94 7.84
N ASN A 49 -7.02 20.74 8.33
CA ASN A 49 -7.24 20.24 9.69
C ASN A 49 -6.72 18.81 9.86
N ASP A 50 -6.95 17.93 8.88
CA ASP A 50 -6.42 16.57 8.89
C ASP A 50 -4.88 16.55 8.89
N ILE A 51 -4.25 17.44 8.12
CA ILE A 51 -2.78 17.62 8.10
C ILE A 51 -2.29 18.09 9.47
N PHE A 52 -2.90 19.12 10.05
CA PHE A 52 -2.50 19.64 11.36
C PHE A 52 -2.57 18.56 12.45
N VAL A 53 -3.69 17.83 12.52
CA VAL A 53 -3.86 16.73 13.47
C VAL A 53 -2.85 15.62 13.22
N THR A 54 -2.56 15.30 11.96
CA THR A 54 -1.57 14.27 11.61
C THR A 54 -0.17 14.67 12.06
N ILE A 55 0.25 15.91 11.82
CA ILE A 55 1.56 16.42 12.29
C ILE A 55 1.63 16.36 13.82
N ALA A 56 0.59 16.83 14.52
CA ALA A 56 0.55 16.77 15.97
C ALA A 56 0.62 15.33 16.51
N ALA A 57 -0.06 14.38 15.85
CA ALA A 57 0.02 12.97 16.18
C ALA A 57 1.41 12.40 15.96
N ILE A 58 2.06 12.69 14.84
CA ILE A 58 3.44 12.26 14.56
C ILE A 58 4.39 12.80 15.63
N LEU A 59 4.32 14.08 15.96
CA LEU A 59 5.17 14.69 16.98
C LEU A 59 4.99 14.02 18.35
N LEU A 60 3.75 13.74 18.74
CA LEU A 60 3.47 13.03 19.99
C LEU A 60 4.00 11.59 19.95
N LEU A 61 3.78 10.84 18.87
CA LEU A 61 4.29 9.47 18.72
C LEU A 61 5.81 9.43 18.77
N VAL A 62 6.50 10.36 18.10
CA VAL A 62 7.97 10.48 18.14
C VAL A 62 8.44 10.82 19.56
N ALA A 63 7.76 11.73 20.26
CA ALA A 63 8.09 12.02 21.66
C ALA A 63 7.92 10.79 22.56
N MET A 64 6.84 10.02 22.38
CA MET A 64 6.60 8.79 23.13
C MET A 64 7.64 7.71 22.82
N ALA A 65 8.03 7.56 21.56
CA ALA A 65 9.10 6.66 21.15
C ALA A 65 10.42 7.05 21.83
N GLY A 66 10.81 8.33 21.76
CA GLY A 66 12.04 8.85 22.37
C GLY A 66 12.07 8.68 23.89
N ILE A 67 10.97 9.00 24.57
CA ILE A 67 10.83 8.79 26.03
C ILE A 67 10.96 7.31 26.37
N GLY A 68 10.24 6.42 25.65
CA GLY A 68 10.29 4.99 25.90
C GLY A 68 11.70 4.42 25.69
N SER A 69 12.37 4.81 24.61
CA SER A 69 13.73 4.35 24.29
C SER A 69 14.77 4.80 25.31
N ALA A 70 14.55 5.93 25.97
CA ALA A 70 15.46 6.46 26.98
C ALA A 70 15.34 5.77 28.35
N VAL A 71 14.28 4.97 28.56
CA VAL A 71 13.98 4.34 29.86
C VAL A 71 14.37 2.86 29.86
N VAL A 72 13.84 2.07 28.92
CA VAL A 72 14.11 0.63 28.81
C VAL A 72 13.72 0.11 27.42
N ALA A 73 14.42 -0.90 26.89
CA ALA A 73 14.06 -1.53 25.62
C ALA A 73 12.60 -1.98 25.57
N GLY A 74 11.99 -1.77 24.40
CA GLY A 74 10.62 -2.14 24.10
C GLY A 74 9.56 -1.19 24.66
N LEU A 75 9.89 -0.35 25.65
CA LEU A 75 8.93 0.63 26.17
C LEU A 75 8.54 1.66 25.10
N ALA A 76 9.44 1.98 24.17
CA ALA A 76 9.13 2.84 23.01
C ALA A 76 7.95 2.27 22.21
N GLY A 77 8.05 1.03 21.76
CA GLY A 77 6.98 0.37 21.00
C GLY A 77 5.67 0.25 21.79
N ILE A 78 5.74 -0.05 23.09
CA ILE A 78 4.56 -0.14 23.96
C ILE A 78 3.85 1.22 24.09
N LEU A 79 4.60 2.30 24.36
CA LEU A 79 4.04 3.65 24.49
C LEU A 79 3.44 4.13 23.16
N VAL A 80 4.16 3.91 22.06
CA VAL A 80 3.68 4.24 20.71
C VAL A 80 2.38 3.50 20.40
N ALA A 81 2.32 2.19 20.65
CA ALA A 81 1.11 1.40 20.42
C ALA A 81 -0.06 1.86 21.31
N GLY A 82 0.19 2.08 22.61
CA GLY A 82 -0.83 2.53 23.55
C GLY A 82 -1.43 3.89 23.18
N VAL A 83 -0.56 4.87 22.89
CA VAL A 83 -0.99 6.23 22.49
C VAL A 83 -1.68 6.21 21.13
N ALA A 84 -1.16 5.45 20.16
CA ALA A 84 -1.79 5.33 18.85
C ALA A 84 -3.21 4.76 18.94
N TRP A 85 -3.43 3.72 19.76
CA TRP A 85 -4.77 3.16 19.99
C TRP A 85 -5.72 4.17 20.63
N PHE A 86 -5.27 4.86 21.68
CA PHE A 86 -6.09 5.85 22.39
C PHE A 86 -6.48 7.01 21.47
N MET A 87 -5.53 7.50 20.67
CA MET A 87 -5.80 8.54 19.68
C MET A 87 -6.75 8.05 18.57
N ALA A 88 -6.61 6.80 18.11
CA ALA A 88 -7.51 6.22 17.11
C ALA A 88 -8.96 6.14 17.61
N GLU A 89 -9.15 5.89 18.92
CA GLU A 89 -10.48 5.91 19.54
C GLU A 89 -11.18 7.27 19.40
N PHE A 90 -10.43 8.37 19.35
CA PHE A 90 -10.99 9.70 19.11
C PHE A 90 -10.98 10.08 17.63
N PHE A 91 -9.82 10.09 16.98
CA PHE A 91 -9.65 10.62 15.62
C PHE A 91 -10.19 9.69 14.53
N THR A 92 -10.02 8.38 14.70
CA THR A 92 -10.52 7.37 13.75
C THR A 92 -11.99 7.06 13.99
N ARG A 93 -12.35 6.65 15.22
CA ARG A 93 -13.71 6.15 15.49
C ARG A 93 -14.75 7.27 15.61
N ARG A 94 -14.45 8.33 16.34
CA ARG A 94 -15.42 9.41 16.61
C ARG A 94 -15.38 10.50 15.55
N ARG A 95 -14.18 10.97 15.19
CA ARG A 95 -14.01 12.05 14.19
C ARG A 95 -13.92 11.58 12.73
N ARG A 96 -13.72 10.28 12.49
CA ARG A 96 -13.68 9.67 11.14
C ARG A 96 -12.67 10.34 10.18
N MET A 97 -11.54 10.82 10.71
CA MET A 97 -10.48 11.47 9.92
C MET A 97 -9.64 10.43 9.19
N ALA A 98 -9.37 10.61 7.90
CA ALA A 98 -8.72 9.58 7.09
C ALA A 98 -7.19 9.56 7.28
N LEU A 99 -6.54 10.72 7.13
CA LEU A 99 -5.08 10.83 7.14
C LEU A 99 -4.46 10.49 8.51
N PRO A 100 -4.94 11.05 9.64
CA PRO A 100 -4.43 10.66 10.96
C PRO A 100 -4.61 9.16 11.23
N SER A 101 -5.72 8.57 10.79
CA SER A 101 -6.02 7.15 11.02
C SER A 101 -5.03 6.20 10.35
N ILE A 102 -4.48 6.58 9.18
CA ILE A 102 -3.45 5.80 8.50
C ILE A 102 -2.18 5.78 9.35
N ILE A 103 -1.73 6.96 9.78
CA ILE A 103 -0.51 7.10 10.60
C ILE A 103 -0.66 6.38 11.95
N LEU A 104 -1.79 6.57 12.63
CA LEU A 104 -2.06 5.91 13.91
C LEU A 104 -2.10 4.39 13.78
N MET A 105 -2.68 3.86 12.70
CA MET A 105 -2.70 2.42 12.45
C MET A 105 -1.28 1.87 12.24
N LEU A 106 -0.48 2.53 11.41
CA LEU A 106 0.91 2.12 11.14
C LEU A 106 1.76 2.19 12.42
N ALA A 107 1.62 3.25 13.21
CA ALA A 107 2.30 3.40 14.49
C ALA A 107 1.87 2.33 15.49
N PHE A 108 0.57 2.01 15.55
CA PHE A 108 0.05 0.97 16.43
C PHE A 108 0.64 -0.41 16.12
N VAL A 109 0.55 -0.86 14.86
CA VAL A 109 1.10 -2.16 14.45
C VAL A 109 2.61 -2.17 14.56
N GLY A 110 3.28 -1.09 14.14
CA GLY A 110 4.73 -0.92 14.25
C GLY A 110 5.22 -1.01 15.69
N GLY A 111 4.55 -0.34 16.63
CA GLY A 111 4.91 -0.37 18.04
C GLY A 111 4.72 -1.76 18.68
N ILE A 112 3.68 -2.50 18.30
CA ILE A 112 3.49 -3.89 18.76
C ILE A 112 4.62 -4.80 18.26
N VAL A 113 5.05 -4.63 17.00
CA VAL A 113 6.12 -5.44 16.42
C VAL A 113 7.50 -5.03 16.94
N SER A 114 7.75 -3.72 17.12
CA SER A 114 9.07 -3.23 17.54
C SER A 114 9.36 -3.53 19.01
N ALA A 115 8.35 -3.49 19.89
CA ALA A 115 8.58 -3.65 21.32
C ALA A 115 9.31 -4.95 21.69
N PRO A 116 8.90 -6.14 21.23
CA PRO A 116 9.64 -7.36 21.53
C PRO A 116 10.97 -7.47 20.78
N ILE A 117 11.11 -6.85 19.59
CA ILE A 117 12.37 -6.84 18.83
C ILE A 117 13.44 -6.01 19.56
N GLU A 118 13.08 -4.85 20.12
CA GLU A 118 13.99 -4.04 20.92
C GLU A 118 14.44 -4.79 22.19
N ILE A 119 13.49 -5.42 22.90
CA ILE A 119 13.80 -6.25 24.09
C ILE A 119 14.75 -7.39 23.71
N LEU A 120 14.51 -8.03 22.55
CA LEU A 120 15.36 -9.09 22.04
C LEU A 120 16.79 -8.56 21.79
N SER A 121 16.92 -7.43 21.09
CA SER A 121 18.23 -6.87 20.74
C SER A 121 19.13 -6.56 21.94
N GLU A 122 18.56 -6.23 23.11
CA GLU A 122 19.34 -5.99 24.33
C GLU A 122 19.66 -7.27 25.12
N THR A 123 18.83 -8.32 25.00
CA THR A 123 18.88 -9.49 25.89
C THR A 123 19.52 -10.73 25.27
N THR A 124 19.74 -10.76 23.95
CA THR A 124 20.09 -12.00 23.23
C THR A 124 21.49 -12.09 22.66
N ALA A 125 22.46 -11.32 23.19
CA ALA A 125 23.84 -11.32 22.69
C ALA A 125 24.50 -12.72 22.62
N ASP A 126 24.07 -13.67 23.47
CA ASP A 126 24.60 -15.05 23.54
C ASP A 126 23.58 -16.15 23.17
N GLN A 127 22.45 -15.81 22.54
CA GLN A 127 21.41 -16.81 22.22
C GLN A 127 21.57 -17.43 20.84
N SER A 128 21.00 -18.62 20.65
CA SER A 128 20.98 -19.29 19.34
C SER A 128 20.19 -18.48 18.31
N ASP A 129 20.72 -18.37 17.09
CA ASP A 129 20.05 -17.71 15.96
C ASP A 129 18.63 -18.24 15.70
N ARG A 130 18.39 -19.53 15.98
CA ARG A 130 17.05 -20.12 15.85
C ARG A 130 16.07 -19.57 16.87
N LEU A 131 16.53 -19.31 18.09
CA LEU A 131 15.69 -18.71 19.13
C LEU A 131 15.40 -17.25 18.81
N VAL A 132 16.40 -16.50 18.34
CA VAL A 132 16.24 -15.12 17.85
C VAL A 132 15.21 -15.09 16.71
N GLY A 133 15.36 -15.95 15.70
CA GLY A 133 14.42 -16.03 14.58
C GLY A 133 12.99 -16.40 14.99
N ALA A 134 12.82 -17.33 15.95
CA ALA A 134 11.52 -17.69 16.49
C ALA A 134 10.86 -16.53 17.26
N LEU A 135 11.64 -15.75 18.01
CA LEU A 135 11.16 -14.57 18.73
C LEU A 135 10.80 -13.43 17.77
N VAL A 136 11.57 -13.20 16.70
CA VAL A 136 11.20 -12.27 15.63
C VAL A 136 9.87 -12.67 14.98
N ALA A 137 9.69 -13.96 14.68
CA ALA A 137 8.42 -14.46 14.17
C ALA A 137 7.26 -14.20 15.15
N ALA A 138 7.48 -14.42 16.45
CA ALA A 138 6.48 -14.16 17.49
C ALA A 138 6.09 -12.66 17.55
N SER A 139 7.03 -11.73 17.36
CA SER A 139 6.75 -10.29 17.26
C SER A 139 5.80 -9.96 16.12
N PHE A 140 6.02 -10.54 14.94
CA PHE A 140 5.13 -10.34 13.79
C PHE A 140 3.77 -11.01 13.99
N ILE A 141 3.70 -12.15 14.67
CA ILE A 141 2.42 -12.77 15.07
C ILE A 141 1.65 -11.84 16.01
N ALA A 142 2.31 -11.24 17.01
CA ALA A 142 1.68 -10.24 17.88
C ALA A 142 1.17 -9.03 17.07
N GLY A 143 1.96 -8.56 16.09
CA GLY A 143 1.55 -7.52 15.14
C GLY A 143 0.30 -7.90 14.34
N ALA A 144 0.20 -9.14 13.87
CA ALA A 144 -0.97 -9.65 13.15
C ALA A 144 -2.21 -9.69 14.06
N VAL A 145 -2.08 -10.17 15.29
CA VAL A 145 -3.16 -10.14 16.29
C VAL A 145 -3.59 -8.70 16.56
N GLY A 146 -2.63 -7.79 16.76
CA GLY A 146 -2.88 -6.36 16.93
C GLY A 146 -3.65 -5.77 15.75
N ALA A 147 -3.18 -5.97 14.53
CA ALA A 147 -3.84 -5.51 13.31
C ALA A 147 -5.27 -6.07 13.20
N PHE A 148 -5.49 -7.34 13.51
CA PHE A 148 -6.83 -7.92 13.53
C PHE A 148 -7.76 -7.25 14.55
N LEU A 149 -7.28 -7.00 15.78
CA LEU A 149 -8.04 -6.29 16.81
C LEU A 149 -8.33 -4.84 16.40
N HIS A 150 -7.36 -4.16 15.80
CA HIS A 150 -7.51 -2.81 15.25
C HIS A 150 -8.58 -2.79 14.15
N TRP A 151 -8.56 -3.77 13.23
CA TRP A 151 -9.57 -3.89 12.18
C TRP A 151 -10.97 -4.06 12.77
N LYS A 152 -11.13 -4.99 13.72
CA LYS A 152 -12.42 -5.24 14.38
C LYS A 152 -12.96 -3.99 15.08
N ARG A 153 -12.09 -3.12 15.60
CA ARG A 153 -12.48 -1.92 16.35
C ARG A 153 -12.77 -0.72 15.46
N PHE A 154 -11.92 -0.46 14.48
CA PHE A 154 -11.89 0.79 13.70
C PHE A 154 -12.30 0.63 12.24
N MET A 155 -12.23 -0.59 11.69
CA MET A 155 -12.61 -0.92 10.31
C MET A 155 -11.91 -0.04 9.24
N VAL A 156 -10.63 0.29 9.47
CA VAL A 156 -9.80 1.11 8.56
C VAL A 156 -9.17 0.21 7.49
N PRO A 157 -9.43 0.41 6.19
CA PRO A 157 -9.01 -0.47 5.08
C PRO A 157 -7.54 -0.89 5.09
N ILE A 158 -6.62 0.03 5.38
CA ILE A 158 -5.18 -0.24 5.40
C ILE A 158 -4.78 -1.30 6.45
N THR A 159 -5.59 -1.52 7.48
CA THR A 159 -5.31 -2.52 8.52
C THR A 159 -5.23 -3.94 7.96
N ILE A 160 -5.98 -4.25 6.89
CA ILE A 160 -5.90 -5.57 6.23
C ILE A 160 -4.57 -5.76 5.49
N ALA A 161 -4.01 -4.69 4.94
CA ALA A 161 -2.66 -4.74 4.38
C ALA A 161 -1.62 -4.93 5.49
N ALA A 162 -1.70 -4.19 6.59
CA ALA A 162 -0.80 -4.38 7.74
C ALA A 162 -0.90 -5.81 8.33
N LEU A 163 -2.12 -6.37 8.41
CA LEU A 163 -2.35 -7.76 8.80
C LEU A 163 -1.69 -8.74 7.82
N SER A 164 -1.84 -8.53 6.52
CA SER A 164 -1.23 -9.40 5.50
C SER A 164 0.30 -9.32 5.53
N ALA A 165 0.86 -8.12 5.73
CA ALA A 165 2.30 -7.89 5.85
C ALA A 165 2.89 -8.60 7.08
N THR A 166 2.24 -8.49 8.24
CA THR A 166 2.69 -9.14 9.49
C THR A 166 2.56 -10.67 9.41
N ILE A 167 1.51 -11.19 8.78
CA ILE A 167 1.39 -12.64 8.49
C ILE A 167 2.51 -13.10 7.54
N ALA A 168 2.78 -12.37 6.46
CA ALA A 168 3.87 -12.71 5.55
C ALA A 168 5.23 -12.67 6.25
N ALA A 169 5.53 -11.61 7.01
CA ALA A 169 6.78 -11.46 7.74
C ALA A 169 6.99 -12.57 8.80
N SER A 170 5.94 -12.93 9.55
CA SER A 170 6.01 -14.06 10.49
C SER A 170 6.25 -15.39 9.79
N ALA A 171 5.57 -15.66 8.67
CA ALA A 171 5.78 -16.88 7.89
C ALA A 171 7.23 -16.96 7.35
N ILE A 172 7.74 -15.85 6.79
CA ILE A 172 9.12 -15.76 6.29
C ILE A 172 10.11 -16.02 7.44
N ALA A 173 9.94 -15.35 8.59
CA ALA A 173 10.80 -15.54 9.75
C ALA A 173 10.80 -17.00 10.26
N LEU A 174 9.62 -17.65 10.29
CA LEU A 174 9.52 -19.07 10.67
C LEU A 174 10.22 -20.00 9.67
N ILE A 175 10.06 -19.76 8.36
CA ILE A 175 10.69 -20.57 7.32
C ILE A 175 12.22 -20.46 7.42
N VAL A 176 12.76 -19.25 7.50
CA VAL A 176 14.20 -19.00 7.66
C VAL A 176 14.73 -19.66 8.94
N THR A 177 14.00 -19.54 10.04
CA THR A 177 14.33 -20.18 11.32
C THR A 177 14.35 -21.71 11.21
N ALA A 178 13.38 -22.30 10.50
CA ALA A 178 13.25 -23.74 10.32
C ALA A 178 14.37 -24.34 9.45
N ILE A 179 14.77 -23.64 8.38
CA ILE A 179 15.94 -24.01 7.56
C ILE A 179 17.22 -23.95 8.42
N GLY A 180 17.29 -22.96 9.30
CA GLY A 180 18.41 -22.71 10.20
C GLY A 180 19.28 -21.58 9.65
N PRO A 181 19.34 -20.41 10.30
CA PRO A 181 20.08 -19.25 9.76
C PRO A 181 21.54 -19.57 9.38
N ALA A 182 22.24 -20.37 10.19
CA ALA A 182 23.62 -20.78 9.94
C ALA A 182 23.81 -21.74 8.75
N SER A 183 22.75 -22.37 8.23
CA SER A 183 22.82 -23.28 7.09
C SER A 183 22.57 -22.57 5.75
N ILE A 184 22.16 -21.30 5.78
CA ILE A 184 21.82 -20.52 4.60
C ILE A 184 23.06 -19.76 4.13
N ALA A 185 23.57 -20.12 2.96
CA ALA A 185 24.74 -19.46 2.37
C ALA A 185 24.46 -18.01 1.96
N ASP A 186 23.25 -17.73 1.45
CA ASP A 186 22.80 -16.40 1.05
C ASP A 186 21.41 -16.10 1.65
N PRO A 187 21.35 -15.54 2.87
CA PRO A 187 20.09 -15.22 3.55
C PRO A 187 19.24 -14.20 2.79
N GLU A 188 19.88 -13.25 2.13
CA GLU A 188 19.21 -12.19 1.37
C GLU A 188 18.45 -12.78 0.18
N GLN A 189 19.10 -13.63 -0.61
CA GLN A 189 18.44 -14.29 -1.74
C GLN A 189 17.23 -15.14 -1.31
N VAL A 190 17.35 -15.87 -0.19
CA VAL A 190 16.24 -16.67 0.35
C VAL A 190 15.09 -15.76 0.81
N ILE A 191 15.38 -14.71 1.55
CA ILE A 191 14.37 -13.76 2.04
C ILE A 191 13.66 -13.09 0.86
N LEU A 192 14.41 -12.58 -0.13
CA LEU A 192 13.84 -11.94 -1.32
C LEU A 192 12.95 -12.89 -2.12
N SER A 193 13.34 -14.16 -2.25
CA SER A 193 12.52 -15.20 -2.90
C SER A 193 11.21 -15.43 -2.16
N LEU A 194 11.26 -15.51 -0.82
CA LEU A 194 10.06 -15.67 0.00
C LEU A 194 9.17 -14.42 -0.02
N VAL A 195 9.76 -13.22 0.00
CA VAL A 195 9.05 -11.93 -0.14
C VAL A 195 8.36 -11.85 -1.49
N PHE A 196 9.03 -12.25 -2.57
CA PHE A 196 8.44 -12.30 -3.91
C PHE A 196 7.21 -13.22 -3.96
N ILE A 197 7.36 -14.45 -3.44
CA ILE A 197 6.25 -15.42 -3.38
C ILE A 197 5.10 -14.89 -2.52
N ALA A 198 5.40 -14.29 -1.36
CA ALA A 198 4.39 -13.66 -0.50
C ALA A 198 3.71 -12.48 -1.20
N GLY A 199 4.46 -11.68 -1.97
CA GLY A 199 3.94 -10.59 -2.79
C GLY A 199 2.94 -11.07 -3.83
N LEU A 200 3.26 -12.16 -4.55
CA LEU A 200 2.33 -12.80 -5.49
C LEU A 200 1.07 -13.35 -4.79
N ALA A 201 1.22 -13.96 -3.63
CA ALA A 201 0.09 -14.46 -2.84
C ALA A 201 -0.82 -13.31 -2.36
N ILE A 202 -0.23 -12.22 -1.86
CA ILE A 202 -0.97 -11.01 -1.43
C ILE A 202 -1.62 -10.33 -2.64
N PHE A 203 -0.97 -10.30 -3.80
CA PHE A 203 -1.56 -9.79 -5.04
C PHE A 203 -2.79 -10.61 -5.45
N ALA A 204 -2.69 -11.95 -5.42
CA ALA A 204 -3.83 -12.82 -5.70
C ALA A 204 -4.96 -12.62 -4.69
N PHE A 205 -4.63 -12.41 -3.41
CA PHE A 205 -5.61 -12.04 -2.39
C PHE A 205 -6.26 -10.68 -2.67
N ALA A 206 -5.47 -9.67 -3.04
CA ALA A 206 -5.94 -8.34 -3.44
C ALA A 206 -6.93 -8.42 -4.61
N MET A 207 -6.62 -9.24 -5.61
CA MET A 207 -7.49 -9.51 -6.76
C MET A 207 -8.83 -10.11 -6.34
N ARG A 208 -8.84 -11.03 -5.36
CA ARG A 208 -10.11 -11.58 -4.83
C ARG A 208 -11.00 -10.49 -4.23
N TRP A 209 -10.43 -9.52 -3.51
CA TRP A 209 -11.19 -8.39 -2.99
C TRP A 209 -11.70 -7.49 -4.11
N ASP A 210 -10.86 -7.16 -5.09
CA ASP A 210 -11.20 -6.30 -6.22
C ASP A 210 -12.32 -6.90 -7.09
N MET A 211 -12.21 -8.19 -7.44
CA MET A 211 -13.22 -8.91 -8.22
C MET A 211 -14.55 -9.07 -7.47
N SER A 212 -14.55 -9.01 -6.13
CA SER A 212 -15.77 -9.11 -5.33
C SER A 212 -16.58 -7.81 -5.26
N ASP A 213 -16.03 -6.71 -5.77
CA ASP A 213 -16.64 -5.37 -5.77
C ASP A 213 -16.31 -4.64 -7.08
N ARG A 214 -16.77 -5.23 -8.19
CA ARG A 214 -16.47 -4.74 -9.57
C ARG A 214 -16.98 -3.34 -9.85
N LYS A 215 -18.07 -2.93 -9.20
CA LYS A 215 -18.64 -1.58 -9.29
C LYS A 215 -17.96 -0.58 -8.36
N ARG A 216 -17.14 -1.05 -7.41
CA ARG A 216 -16.39 -0.25 -6.43
C ARG A 216 -17.27 0.56 -5.50
N GLU A 217 -18.38 -0.02 -5.08
CA GLU A 217 -19.38 0.64 -4.25
C GLU A 217 -19.15 0.33 -2.76
N THR A 218 -18.38 -0.70 -2.43
CA THR A 218 -18.19 -1.16 -1.05
C THR A 218 -16.79 -0.87 -0.50
N ARG A 219 -16.59 -1.04 0.81
CA ARG A 219 -15.27 -0.89 1.46
C ARG A 219 -14.24 -1.91 0.98
N ARG A 220 -14.68 -2.94 0.24
CA ARG A 220 -13.80 -3.97 -0.32
C ARG A 220 -12.85 -3.39 -1.37
N SER A 221 -13.30 -2.39 -2.12
CA SER A 221 -12.46 -1.63 -3.05
C SER A 221 -11.29 -0.93 -2.35
N ASP A 222 -11.53 -0.34 -1.18
CA ASP A 222 -10.48 0.33 -0.40
C ASP A 222 -9.48 -0.68 0.16
N VAL A 223 -9.96 -1.83 0.66
CA VAL A 223 -9.08 -2.92 1.13
C VAL A 223 -8.22 -3.46 -0.01
N ALA A 224 -8.81 -3.68 -1.19
CA ALA A 224 -8.10 -4.12 -2.38
C ALA A 224 -7.00 -3.11 -2.78
N PHE A 225 -7.28 -1.81 -2.73
CA PHE A 225 -6.29 -0.77 -3.00
C PHE A 225 -5.04 -0.90 -2.12
N TRP A 226 -5.22 -1.01 -0.80
CA TRP A 226 -4.09 -1.13 0.14
C TRP A 226 -3.32 -2.44 -0.01
N LEU A 227 -4.01 -3.55 -0.32
CA LEU A 227 -3.36 -4.82 -0.59
C LEU A 227 -2.51 -4.80 -1.88
N HIS A 228 -2.99 -4.14 -2.95
CA HIS A 228 -2.19 -3.93 -4.15
C HIS A 228 -0.98 -3.02 -3.87
N LEU A 229 -1.17 -1.97 -3.08
CA LEU A 229 -0.08 -1.08 -2.67
C LEU A 229 1.00 -1.83 -1.86
N LEU A 230 0.62 -2.81 -1.04
CA LEU A 230 1.55 -3.68 -0.33
C LEU A 230 2.21 -4.73 -1.23
N ALA A 231 1.45 -5.33 -2.15
CA ALA A 231 1.96 -6.40 -3.02
C ALA A 231 2.98 -5.88 -4.04
N ALA A 232 2.75 -4.68 -4.61
CA ALA A 232 3.62 -4.09 -5.61
C ALA A 232 5.10 -4.03 -5.19
N PRO A 233 5.49 -3.45 -4.04
CA PRO A 233 6.90 -3.40 -3.64
C PRO A 233 7.45 -4.80 -3.28
N MET A 234 6.62 -5.70 -2.74
CA MET A 234 7.04 -7.08 -2.45
C MET A 234 7.34 -7.88 -3.72
N ILE A 235 6.78 -7.51 -4.87
CA ILE A 235 7.06 -8.12 -6.17
C ILE A 235 8.20 -7.36 -6.87
N ALA A 236 8.10 -6.03 -6.92
CA ALA A 236 9.05 -5.16 -7.59
C ALA A 236 10.44 -5.28 -6.99
N HIS A 237 10.59 -5.14 -5.66
CA HIS A 237 11.89 -5.08 -5.01
C HIS A 237 12.75 -6.32 -5.30
N PRO A 238 12.29 -7.57 -5.12
CA PRO A 238 13.07 -8.76 -5.49
C PRO A 238 13.42 -8.82 -6.97
N LEU A 239 12.49 -8.44 -7.87
CA LEU A 239 12.78 -8.42 -9.30
C LEU A 239 13.90 -7.43 -9.63
N PHE A 240 13.84 -6.21 -9.10
CA PHE A 240 14.87 -5.19 -9.32
C PHE A 240 16.22 -5.59 -8.70
N HIS A 241 16.19 -6.23 -7.53
CA HIS A 241 17.40 -6.76 -6.89
C HIS A 241 18.05 -7.87 -7.72
N TRP A 242 17.29 -8.86 -8.19
CA TRP A 242 17.84 -9.94 -9.03
C TRP A 242 18.33 -9.45 -10.40
N LEU A 243 17.84 -8.31 -10.85
CA LEU A 243 18.35 -7.62 -12.03
C LEU A 243 19.63 -6.81 -11.74
N GLY A 244 20.20 -6.87 -10.53
CA GLY A 244 21.48 -6.26 -10.17
C GLY A 244 21.47 -4.74 -10.07
N ILE A 245 20.28 -4.14 -9.94
CA ILE A 245 20.12 -2.68 -9.91
C ILE A 245 20.37 -2.12 -8.51
N SER A 246 20.02 -2.87 -7.46
CA SER A 246 20.26 -2.45 -6.07
C SER A 246 21.74 -2.34 -5.72
N ASP A 247 22.58 -3.14 -6.38
CA ASP A 247 23.99 -3.32 -6.00
C ASP A 247 24.95 -2.68 -7.02
N GLY A 248 24.42 -1.96 -8.02
CA GLY A 248 25.18 -1.32 -9.09
C GLY A 248 25.90 -2.29 -10.04
N SER A 249 25.56 -3.58 -10.00
CA SER A 249 26.24 -4.64 -10.76
C SER A 249 25.71 -4.82 -12.18
N MET A 250 24.48 -4.37 -12.44
CA MET A 250 23.84 -4.33 -13.75
C MET A 250 23.17 -2.97 -13.98
N VAL A 251 24.00 -1.93 -14.08
CA VAL A 251 23.61 -0.75 -14.86
C VAL A 251 24.37 -0.82 -16.16
N GLY A 252 23.63 -0.65 -17.23
CA GLY A 252 23.96 -0.90 -18.62
C GLY A 252 22.64 -0.81 -19.39
N VAL A 253 22.69 -0.54 -20.69
CA VAL A 253 21.49 -0.41 -21.54
C VAL A 253 20.53 -1.61 -21.38
N GLY A 254 21.07 -2.82 -21.21
CA GLY A 254 20.27 -4.04 -21.00
C GLY A 254 19.45 -4.04 -19.72
N GLY A 255 20.03 -3.59 -18.60
CA GLY A 255 19.33 -3.52 -17.31
C GLY A 255 18.15 -2.55 -17.36
N ALA A 256 18.36 -1.36 -17.91
CA ALA A 256 17.32 -0.35 -18.04
C ALA A 256 16.15 -0.80 -18.95
N VAL A 257 16.44 -1.54 -20.03
CA VAL A 257 15.40 -2.12 -20.90
C VAL A 257 14.54 -3.12 -20.12
N ILE A 258 15.15 -3.98 -19.29
CA ILE A 258 14.38 -4.95 -18.50
C ILE A 258 13.54 -4.25 -17.43
N VAL A 259 14.08 -3.24 -16.75
CA VAL A 259 13.33 -2.40 -15.80
C VAL A 259 12.11 -1.80 -16.45
N LEU A 260 12.28 -1.20 -17.63
CA LEU A 260 11.19 -0.59 -18.38
C LEU A 260 10.15 -1.65 -18.78
N ALA A 261 10.59 -2.84 -19.22
CA ALA A 261 9.70 -3.94 -19.56
C ALA A 261 8.88 -4.42 -18.35
N VAL A 262 9.51 -4.57 -17.18
CA VAL A 262 8.83 -4.92 -15.92
C VAL A 262 7.82 -3.84 -15.54
N TYR A 263 8.21 -2.57 -15.62
CA TYR A 263 7.29 -1.46 -15.31
C TYR A 263 6.11 -1.37 -16.27
N LEU A 264 6.33 -1.60 -17.56
CA LEU A 264 5.26 -1.70 -18.55
C LEU A 264 4.33 -2.87 -18.25
N ALA A 265 4.86 -4.02 -17.82
CA ALA A 265 4.03 -5.15 -17.37
C ALA A 265 3.17 -4.76 -16.15
N PHE A 266 3.74 -4.08 -15.14
CA PHE A 266 2.97 -3.51 -14.03
C PHE A 266 1.91 -2.52 -14.52
N GLY A 267 2.21 -1.70 -15.53
CA GLY A 267 1.27 -0.77 -16.13
C GLY A 267 0.10 -1.44 -16.84
N LEU A 268 0.36 -2.50 -17.61
CA LEU A 268 -0.68 -3.30 -18.26
C LEU A 268 -1.60 -3.95 -17.22
N VAL A 269 -1.02 -4.53 -16.16
CA VAL A 269 -1.78 -5.09 -15.03
C VAL A 269 -2.61 -3.98 -14.37
N ALA A 270 -1.99 -2.83 -14.05
CA ALA A 270 -2.64 -1.69 -13.43
C ALA A 270 -3.81 -1.14 -14.26
N LEU A 271 -3.68 -1.11 -15.59
CA LEU A 271 -4.76 -0.73 -16.51
C LEU A 271 -5.89 -1.77 -16.51
N ALA A 272 -5.57 -3.06 -16.60
CA ALA A 272 -6.56 -4.13 -16.60
C ALA A 272 -7.42 -4.11 -15.33
N ILE A 273 -6.80 -3.96 -14.17
CA ILE A 273 -7.48 -3.92 -12.86
C ILE A 273 -7.94 -2.51 -12.47
N ASP A 274 -7.64 -1.50 -13.29
CA ASP A 274 -7.97 -0.10 -13.03
C ASP A 274 -7.42 0.45 -11.69
N ARG A 275 -6.18 0.09 -11.32
CA ARG A 275 -5.53 0.50 -10.06
C ARG A 275 -4.19 1.20 -10.32
N ARG A 276 -4.20 2.53 -10.20
CA ARG A 276 -3.01 3.39 -10.35
C ARG A 276 -1.94 3.16 -9.27
N ALA A 277 -2.31 2.66 -8.09
CA ALA A 277 -1.39 2.43 -6.97
C ALA A 277 -0.21 1.53 -7.30
N LEU A 278 -0.40 0.53 -8.17
CA LEU A 278 0.66 -0.37 -8.62
C LEU A 278 1.79 0.41 -9.34
N LEU A 279 1.41 1.34 -10.23
CA LEU A 279 2.35 2.17 -10.98
C LEU A 279 3.12 3.14 -10.08
N VAL A 280 2.45 3.73 -9.08
CA VAL A 280 3.07 4.65 -8.12
C VAL A 280 4.07 3.90 -7.24
N SER A 281 3.74 2.68 -6.82
CA SER A 281 4.62 1.90 -5.93
C SER A 281 5.90 1.41 -6.62
N ALA A 282 5.84 1.08 -7.92
CA ALA A 282 7.02 0.69 -8.69
C ALA A 282 7.82 1.88 -9.25
N LEU A 283 7.31 3.12 -9.11
CA LEU A 283 7.85 4.31 -9.75
C LEU A 283 9.30 4.61 -9.32
N ALA A 284 9.60 4.48 -8.03
CA ALA A 284 10.93 4.79 -7.49
C ALA A 284 12.03 3.96 -8.18
N TYR A 285 11.76 2.68 -8.46
CA TYR A 285 12.71 1.78 -9.12
C TYR A 285 13.02 2.20 -10.56
N VAL A 286 12.00 2.66 -11.29
CA VAL A 286 12.18 3.12 -12.67
C VAL A 286 12.88 4.46 -12.73
N LEU A 287 12.55 5.37 -11.81
CA LEU A 287 13.25 6.65 -11.69
C LEU A 287 14.73 6.40 -11.40
N PHE A 288 15.05 5.49 -10.49
CA PHE A 288 16.44 5.11 -10.20
C PHE A 288 17.13 4.53 -11.44
N ALA A 289 16.53 3.53 -12.09
CA ALA A 289 17.12 2.89 -13.27
C ALA A 289 17.36 3.83 -14.45
N LEU A 290 16.45 4.77 -14.72
CA LEU A 290 16.64 5.75 -15.79
C LEU A 290 17.67 6.83 -15.43
N ALA A 291 17.73 7.26 -14.17
CA ALA A 291 18.74 8.21 -13.72
C ALA A 291 20.16 7.62 -13.88
N GLU A 292 20.33 6.35 -13.48
CA GLU A 292 21.56 5.59 -13.67
C GLU A 292 21.90 5.41 -15.17
N LEU A 293 20.93 5.02 -16.01
CA LEU A 293 21.12 4.90 -17.46
C LEU A 293 21.63 6.20 -18.09
N PHE A 294 21.02 7.34 -17.78
CA PHE A 294 21.48 8.62 -18.33
C PHE A 294 22.85 9.04 -17.79
N GLY A 295 23.18 8.65 -16.56
CA GLY A 295 24.51 8.80 -15.98
C GLY A 295 25.58 8.08 -16.81
N GLU A 296 25.32 6.84 -17.23
CA GLU A 296 26.24 6.07 -18.08
C GLU A 296 26.50 6.71 -19.44
N PHE A 297 25.50 7.38 -20.03
CA PHE A 297 25.65 8.12 -21.28
C PHE A 297 26.34 9.49 -21.11
N GLY A 298 26.91 9.78 -19.94
CA GLY A 298 27.63 11.02 -19.65
C GLY A 298 26.73 12.23 -19.37
N MET A 299 25.42 12.03 -19.24
CA MET A 299 24.44 13.09 -18.95
C MET A 299 24.17 13.23 -17.44
N VAL A 300 25.22 13.19 -16.61
CA VAL A 300 25.07 13.17 -15.14
C VAL A 300 24.34 14.41 -14.61
N GLU A 301 24.64 15.60 -15.14
CA GLU A 301 24.01 16.85 -14.71
C GLU A 301 22.51 16.92 -15.07
N LEU A 302 22.10 16.23 -16.14
CA LEU A 302 20.74 16.26 -16.67
C LEU A 302 19.95 14.98 -16.39
N SER A 303 20.55 13.94 -15.80
CA SER A 303 19.97 12.61 -15.65
C SER A 303 18.65 12.66 -14.88
N VAL A 304 18.61 13.42 -13.79
CA VAL A 304 17.40 13.64 -12.99
C VAL A 304 16.34 14.38 -13.78
N ALA A 305 16.71 15.45 -14.49
CA ALA A 305 15.78 16.27 -15.26
C ALA A 305 15.19 15.49 -16.45
N LEU A 306 16.02 14.75 -17.19
CA LEU A 306 15.59 13.88 -18.29
C LEU A 306 14.72 12.74 -17.79
N THR A 307 15.09 12.10 -16.68
CA THR A 307 14.29 11.04 -16.07
C THR A 307 12.92 11.57 -15.65
N ALA A 308 12.89 12.71 -14.94
CA ALA A 308 11.66 13.35 -14.53
C ALA A 308 10.80 13.79 -15.73
N LEU A 309 11.43 14.30 -16.81
CA LEU A 309 10.73 14.66 -18.03
C LEU A 309 10.11 13.44 -18.70
N VAL A 310 10.88 12.38 -18.95
CA VAL A 310 10.40 11.16 -19.62
C VAL A 310 9.28 10.50 -18.83
N ILE A 311 9.53 10.24 -17.54
CA ILE A 311 8.57 9.53 -16.69
C ILE A 311 7.38 10.42 -16.34
N GLY A 312 7.60 11.70 -16.03
CA GLY A 312 6.55 12.67 -15.74
C GLY A 312 5.61 12.84 -16.94
N SER A 313 6.14 13.05 -18.14
CA SER A 313 5.33 13.15 -19.36
C SER A 313 4.56 11.85 -19.64
N ALA A 314 5.20 10.68 -19.51
CA ALA A 314 4.53 9.39 -19.71
C ALA A 314 3.37 9.18 -18.72
N LEU A 315 3.58 9.48 -17.43
CA LEU A 315 2.55 9.37 -16.40
C LEU A 315 1.42 10.38 -16.59
N LEU A 316 1.72 11.61 -17.00
CA LEU A 316 0.71 12.63 -17.30
C LEU A 316 -0.17 12.21 -18.49
N MET A 317 0.46 11.73 -19.57
CA MET A 317 -0.25 11.18 -20.73
C MET A 317 -1.12 9.99 -20.33
N LEU A 318 -0.55 9.03 -19.60
CA LEU A 318 -1.29 7.86 -19.13
C LEU A 318 -2.46 8.25 -18.20
N SER A 319 -2.28 9.25 -17.35
CA SER A 319 -3.33 9.76 -16.46
C SER A 319 -4.48 10.41 -17.23
N ALA A 320 -4.15 11.23 -18.24
CA ALA A 320 -5.13 11.94 -19.08
C ALA A 320 -5.93 10.97 -19.97
N PHE A 321 -5.26 9.98 -20.57
CA PHE A 321 -5.88 9.01 -21.48
C PHE A 321 -6.23 7.68 -20.81
N TRP A 322 -6.24 7.62 -19.48
CA TRP A 322 -6.45 6.40 -18.70
C TRP A 322 -7.68 5.60 -19.15
N PRO A 323 -8.89 6.20 -19.28
CA PRO A 323 -10.09 5.42 -19.66
C PRO A 323 -9.99 4.82 -21.06
N ALA A 324 -9.39 5.55 -22.01
CA ALA A 324 -9.27 5.12 -23.40
C ALA A 324 -8.25 3.98 -23.57
N ILE A 325 -7.06 4.14 -22.97
CA ILE A 325 -6.01 3.11 -22.99
C ILE A 325 -6.51 1.85 -22.31
N ARG A 326 -7.16 2.00 -21.15
CA ARG A 326 -7.76 0.88 -20.43
C ARG A 326 -8.79 0.14 -21.28
N GLY A 327 -9.70 0.85 -21.94
CA GLY A 327 -10.72 0.23 -22.80
C GLY A 327 -10.08 -0.70 -23.82
N THR A 328 -9.01 -0.24 -24.48
CA THR A 328 -8.24 -1.04 -25.45
C THR A 328 -7.59 -2.26 -24.81
N VAL A 329 -6.95 -2.11 -23.64
CA VAL A 329 -6.31 -3.23 -22.93
C VAL A 329 -7.34 -4.28 -22.52
N VAL A 330 -8.48 -3.87 -21.95
CA VAL A 330 -9.51 -4.79 -21.46
C VAL A 330 -10.24 -5.49 -22.60
N GLN A 331 -10.52 -4.81 -23.72
CA GLN A 331 -11.17 -5.40 -24.90
C GLN A 331 -10.34 -6.51 -25.55
N ASN A 332 -9.00 -6.45 -25.42
CA ASN A 332 -8.11 -7.48 -25.93
C ASN A 332 -7.97 -8.70 -24.99
N LEU A 333 -8.57 -8.68 -23.79
CA LEU A 333 -8.55 -9.82 -22.88
C LEU A 333 -9.68 -10.82 -23.19
N PRO A 334 -9.54 -12.12 -22.85
CA PRO A 334 -10.62 -13.08 -23.01
C PRO A 334 -11.88 -12.69 -22.22
N ASP A 335 -13.07 -13.00 -22.75
CA ASP A 335 -14.37 -12.63 -22.16
C ASP A 335 -14.51 -13.02 -20.68
N GLY A 336 -13.97 -14.20 -20.31
CA GLY A 336 -13.98 -14.67 -18.92
C GLY A 336 -13.18 -13.80 -17.95
N MET A 337 -12.14 -13.11 -18.43
CA MET A 337 -11.39 -12.12 -17.63
C MET A 337 -12.11 -10.77 -17.61
N GLN A 338 -12.65 -10.31 -18.75
CA GLN A 338 -13.43 -9.08 -18.82
C GLN A 338 -14.61 -9.11 -17.83
N ALA A 339 -15.29 -10.26 -17.73
CA ALA A 339 -16.39 -10.49 -16.80
C ALA A 339 -15.97 -10.59 -15.32
N ARG A 340 -14.69 -10.49 -14.98
CA ARG A 340 -14.19 -10.48 -13.59
C ARG A 340 -13.53 -9.17 -13.20
N LEU A 341 -13.02 -8.41 -14.17
CA LEU A 341 -12.38 -7.12 -13.96
C LEU A 341 -13.41 -6.00 -13.69
N PRO A 342 -13.00 -4.86 -13.11
CA PRO A 342 -13.87 -3.71 -12.91
C PRO A 342 -14.55 -3.28 -14.21
N VAL A 343 -15.72 -2.66 -14.13
CA VAL A 343 -16.50 -2.28 -15.31
C VAL A 343 -15.68 -1.29 -16.17
N ALA A 344 -15.56 -1.55 -17.47
CA ALA A 344 -14.86 -0.68 -18.43
C ALA A 344 -15.87 0.10 -19.27
N GLY A 345 -15.83 1.43 -19.15
CA GLY A 345 -16.67 2.34 -19.94
C GLY A 345 -18.10 2.53 -19.41
N VAL A 346 -18.77 3.55 -19.95
CA VAL A 346 -20.15 3.93 -19.62
C VAL A 346 -21.07 2.77 -19.97
N ILE A 347 -21.92 2.37 -19.01
CA ILE A 347 -22.99 1.40 -19.22
C ILE A 347 -23.84 1.91 -20.40
N PRO A 348 -23.97 1.19 -21.52
CA PRO A 348 -24.96 1.55 -22.51
C PRO A 348 -26.31 1.57 -21.80
N GLN A 349 -26.95 2.74 -21.71
CA GLN A 349 -28.34 2.80 -21.28
C GLN A 349 -29.11 1.87 -22.21
N ALA A 350 -29.75 0.85 -21.65
CA ALA A 350 -30.68 0.03 -22.40
C ALA A 350 -31.78 0.97 -22.93
N ALA A 351 -31.84 1.11 -24.25
CA ALA A 351 -32.86 1.88 -24.94
C ALA A 351 -34.24 1.27 -24.74
#